data_AF-A0A218Y112-F1
#
_entry.id   AF-A0A218Y112-F1
#
_cell.length_a   1.000
_cell.length_b   1.000
_cell.length_c   1.000
_cell.angle_alpha   90.00
_cell.angle_beta   90.00
_cell.angle_gamma   90.00
#
_symmetry.space_group_name_H-M   'P 1'
#
loop_
_entity.id
_entity.type
_entity.pdbx_description
1 polymer ?
#
loop_
_entity_poly.entity_id
_entity_poly.type
_entity_poly.pdbx_seq_one_letter_code
_entity_poly.pdbx_strand_id
1 'polypeptide(L)' 'MDSGNLVLSETFENGRVEVLWQSFSFPTDTFLPGMVMGEEFKLTSWKAPDDPSPGDFTFR' A
#
# COMPACT_ATOMS: atom_id res chain seq x y z
N MET A 1 15.55 -3.02 5.10
CA MET A 1 14.10 -2.71 5.23
C MET A 1 13.83 -1.72 4.11
N ASP A 2 13.83 -2.20 2.87
CA ASP A 2 14.15 -1.38 1.69
C ASP A 2 13.09 -1.48 0.58
N SER A 3 11.98 -2.17 0.85
CA SER A 3 10.89 -2.35 -0.13
C SER A 3 9.92 -1.17 -0.20
N GLY A 4 9.92 -0.27 0.79
CA GLY A 4 8.91 0.79 0.92
C GLY A 4 7.56 0.31 1.47
N ASN A 5 7.44 -0.97 1.88
CA ASN A 5 6.24 -1.47 2.55
C ASN A 5 6.26 -1.08 4.03
N LEU A 6 5.27 -0.30 4.46
CA LEU A 6 5.04 -0.02 5.88
C LEU A 6 4.15 -1.11 6.45
N VAL A 7 4.67 -1.87 7.42
CA VAL A 7 3.99 -3.02 8.01
C VAL A 7 3.72 -2.76 9.48
N LEU A 8 2.46 -2.94 9.89
CA LEU A 8 2.06 -3.02 11.29
C LEU A 8 1.94 -4.49 11.66
N SER A 9 2.69 -4.91 12.67
CA SER A 9 2.70 -6.30 13.14
C SER A 9 2.70 -6.39 14.65
N GLU A 10 2.14 -7.47 15.17
CA GLU A 10 2.19 -7.84 16.57
C GLU A 10 3.12 -9.04 16.77
N THR A 11 3.88 -9.03 17.86
CA THR A 11 4.72 -10.16 18.28
C THR A 11 4.14 -10.75 19.56
N PHE A 12 3.74 -12.02 19.50
CA PHE A 12 3.17 -12.73 20.64
C PHE A 12 4.26 -13.31 21.54
N GLU A 13 3.89 -13.66 22.78
CA GLU A 13 4.82 -14.22 23.79
C GLU A 13 5.53 -15.51 23.33
N ASN A 14 4.88 -16.29 22.45
CA ASN A 14 5.46 -17.50 21.87
C ASN A 14 6.41 -17.22 20.68
N GLY A 15 6.71 -15.95 20.39
CA GLY A 15 7.58 -15.52 19.29
C GLY A 15 6.91 -15.50 17.91
N ARG A 16 5.61 -15.82 17.81
CA ARG A 16 4.87 -15.66 16.55
C ARG A 16 4.76 -14.16 16.23
N VAL A 17 5.05 -13.81 14.99
CA VAL A 17 4.79 -12.48 14.43
C VAL A 17 3.58 -12.56 13.52
N GLU A 18 2.62 -11.66 13.70
CA GLU A 18 1.44 -11.55 12.85
C GLU A 18 1.36 -10.17 12.22
N VAL A 19 1.16 -10.13 10.91
CA VAL A 19 0.96 -8.89 10.17
C VAL A 19 -0.50 -8.50 10.32
N LEU A 20 -0.74 -7.38 11.02
CA LEU A 20 -2.08 -6.84 11.24
C LEU A 20 -2.52 -5.95 10.07
N TRP A 21 -1.56 -5.23 9.46
CA TRP A 21 -1.81 -4.32 8.33
C TRP A 21 -0.52 -4.07 7.54
N GLN A 22 -0.65 -3.75 6.25
CA GLN A 22 0.48 -3.31 5.41
C GLN A 22 0.04 -2.29 4.37
N SER A 23 0.91 -1.32 4.05
CA SER A 23 0.61 -0.27 3.06
C SER A 23 0.46 -0.83 1.65
N PHE A 24 1.14 -1.93 1.32
CA PHE A 24 1.05 -2.55 -0.01
C PHE A 24 -0.34 -3.07 -0.37
N SER A 25 -1.22 -3.29 0.62
CA SER A 25 -2.62 -3.66 0.40
C SER A 25 -3.52 -2.46 0.09
N PHE A 26 -3.01 -1.22 0.21
CA PHE A 26 -3.74 0.03 0.01
C PHE A 26 -2.94 1.00 -0.87
N PRO A 27 -2.76 0.68 -2.17
CA PRO A 27 -2.05 1.57 -3.09
C PRO A 27 -2.69 2.95 -3.20
N THR A 28 -1.85 3.97 -3.47
CA THR A 28 -2.27 5.31 -3.87
C THR A 28 -2.20 5.47 -5.38
N ASP A 29 -1.16 6.09 -5.91
CA ASP A 29 -0.93 6.45 -7.30
C ASP A 29 0.24 5.65 -7.92
N THR A 30 0.98 4.90 -7.10
CA THR A 30 2.23 4.23 -7.48
C THR A 30 2.18 2.73 -7.18
N PHE A 31 2.66 1.91 -8.12
CA PHE A 31 2.94 0.49 -7.90
C PHE A 31 4.43 0.28 -7.68
N LEU A 32 4.79 -0.35 -6.56
CA LEU A 32 6.16 -0.67 -6.17
C LEU A 32 6.47 -2.17 -6.32
N PRO A 33 7.74 -2.55 -6.57
CA PRO A 33 8.13 -3.96 -6.60
C PRO A 33 7.74 -4.68 -5.30
N GLY A 34 7.06 -5.82 -5.44
CA GLY A 34 6.55 -6.64 -4.33
C GLY A 34 5.08 -6.39 -3.96
N MET A 35 4.43 -5.37 -4.53
CA MET A 35 2.98 -5.24 -4.47
C MET A 35 2.29 -6.29 -5.34
N VAL A 36 1.06 -6.66 -4.98
CA VAL A 36 0.25 -7.64 -5.73
C VAL A 36 -0.91 -6.92 -6.40
N MET A 37 -1.02 -7.07 -7.72
CA MET A 37 -2.12 -6.53 -8.53
C MET A 37 -3.28 -7.53 -8.53
N GLY A 38 -4.10 -7.49 -7.48
CA GLY A 38 -5.31 -8.33 -7.34
C GLY A 38 -6.56 -7.66 -7.92
N GLU A 39 -7.72 -8.31 -7.74
CA GLU A 39 -9.00 -7.86 -8.32
C GLU A 39 -9.46 -6.48 -7.82
N GLU A 40 -9.16 -6.16 -6.56
CA GLU A 40 -9.46 -4.86 -5.95
C GLU A 40 -8.29 -3.84 -6.08
N PHE A 41 -7.25 -4.18 -6.85
CA PHE A 41 -6.12 -3.29 -7.03
C PHE A 41 -6.52 -2.06 -7.85
N LYS A 42 -6.25 -0.88 -7.30
CA LYS A 42 -6.54 0.39 -7.96
C LYS A 42 -5.44 1.40 -7.65
N LEU A 43 -4.84 1.97 -8.69
CA LEU A 43 -4.10 3.23 -8.54
C LEU A 43 -5.04 4.40 -8.84
N THR A 44 -4.94 5.48 -8.07
CA THR A 44 -5.66 6.73 -8.28
C THR A 44 -4.64 7.86 -8.30
N SER A 45 -4.63 8.67 -9.36
CA SER A 45 -3.69 9.79 -9.47
C SER A 45 -3.87 10.79 -8.33
N TRP A 46 -2.85 11.60 -8.08
CA TRP A 46 -3.04 12.84 -7.33
C TRP A 46 -3.94 13.81 -8.11
N LYS A 47 -4.56 14.74 -7.40
CA LYS A 47 -5.40 15.78 -7.97
C LYS A 47 -4.59 16.89 -8.63
N ALA A 48 -3.44 17.23 -8.04
CA ALA A 48 -2.46 18.16 -8.60
C ALA A 48 -1.04 17.80 -8.09
N PRO A 49 0.03 18.34 -8.68
CA PRO A 49 1.41 18.05 -8.25
C PRO A 49 1.68 18.37 -6.77
N ASP A 50 0.94 19.31 -6.19
CA ASP A 50 1.00 19.77 -4.80
C ASP A 50 -0.20 19.33 -3.95
N ASP A 51 -1.17 18.60 -4.53
CA ASP A 51 -2.38 18.10 -3.85
C ASP A 51 -2.47 16.57 -4.00
N PRO A 52 -2.03 15.80 -2.97
CA PRO A 52 -2.05 14.34 -3.00
C PRO A 52 -3.44 13.74 -2.77
N SER A 53 -4.49 14.55 -2.72
CA SER A 53 -5.87 14.03 -2.68
C SER A 53 -6.21 13.27 -3.97
N PRO A 54 -7.22 12.37 -3.94
CA PRO A 54 -7.60 11.60 -5.12
C PRO A 54 -8.00 12.49 -6.31
N GLY A 55 -7.33 12.28 -7.44
CA GLY A 55 -7.62 12.91 -8.72
C GLY A 55 -8.57 12.10 -9.60
N ASP A 56 -8.69 12.53 -10.85
CA ASP A 56 -9.71 12.03 -11.78
C ASP A 56 -9.29 10.74 -12.53
N PHE A 57 -8.01 10.35 -12.46
CA PHE A 57 -7.49 9.21 -13.22
C PHE A 57 -7.27 8.00 -12.33
N THR A 58 -7.69 6.84 -12.83
CA THR A 58 -7.54 5.57 -12.11
C THR A 58 -7.07 4.46 -13.03
N PHE A 59 -6.17 3.61 -12.54
CA PHE A 59 -5.74 2.38 -13.20
C PHE A 59 -6.24 1.18 -12.40
N ARG A 60 -6.89 0.23 -13.06
CA ARG A 60 -7.48 -0.99 -12.48
C ARG A 60 -7.21 -2.16 -13.42
#